data_AF-A0A061SN03-F1
#
_entry.id   AF-A0A061SN03-F1
#
_cell.length_a   1.000
_cell.length_b   1.000
_cell.length_c   1.000
_cell.angle_alpha   90.00
_cell.angle_beta   90.00
_cell.angle_gamma   90.00
#
_symmetry.space_group_name_H-M   'P 1'
#
loop_
_entity.id
_entity.type
_entity.pdbx_description
1 polymer ?
#
loop_
_entity_poly.entity_id
_entity_poly.type
_entity_poly.pdbx_seq_one_letter_code
_entity_poly.pdbx_strand_id
1 'polypeptide(L)'
;MGSRHKRRFSDITPGAESPLNFALAQRDRNTVAMVRDALLHKQTLLAYQPIMRASNHGKVAFYEGLMRIIDETGRVIPARDFMPVVEDMELGREIDVQALRMGLNALRQNPGLRLSINMSARSIGYKTWNQVLRRALRQDETLGERLILEITESSAMLVPELVSDFMDELQPHGV
;
A
#
# COMPACT_ATOMS: atom_id res chain seq x y z
N MET A 1 -19.40 -48.34 -41.32
CA MET A 1 -20.00 -47.11 -40.75
C MET A 1 -19.76 -47.11 -39.25
N GLY A 2 -19.14 -46.06 -38.70
CA GLY A 2 -18.89 -45.92 -37.26
C GLY A 2 -17.55 -45.26 -36.93
N SER A 3 -17.38 -43.98 -37.31
CA SER A 3 -16.19 -43.19 -36.99
C SER A 3 -16.14 -42.87 -35.49
N ARG A 4 -15.16 -43.43 -34.78
CA ARG A 4 -14.74 -43.00 -33.44
C ARG A 4 -13.79 -41.80 -33.61
N HIS A 5 -14.30 -40.59 -33.44
CA HIS A 5 -13.46 -39.40 -33.35
C HIS A 5 -12.68 -39.39 -32.01
N LYS A 6 -11.45 -39.89 -32.04
CA LYS A 6 -10.45 -39.62 -30.99
C LYS A 6 -9.99 -38.17 -31.13
N ARG A 7 -10.23 -37.37 -30.09
CA ARG A 7 -9.72 -36.00 -29.94
C ARG A 7 -8.20 -36.01 -30.14
N ARG A 8 -7.71 -35.31 -31.17
CA ARG A 8 -6.31 -34.91 -31.26
C ARG A 8 -6.19 -33.56 -30.57
N PHE A 9 -5.68 -33.56 -29.34
CA PHE A 9 -4.99 -32.40 -28.78
C PHE A 9 -3.70 -32.25 -29.60
N SER A 10 -3.76 -31.53 -30.71
CA SER A 10 -2.60 -31.23 -31.54
C SER A 10 -2.03 -29.86 -31.19
N ASP A 11 -0.78 -29.90 -30.76
CA ASP A 11 0.30 -28.94 -31.00
C ASP A 11 0.26 -27.61 -30.23
N ILE A 12 0.66 -27.68 -28.95
CA ILE A 12 1.23 -26.54 -28.25
C ILE A 12 2.71 -26.46 -28.64
N THR A 13 3.08 -25.41 -29.38
CA THR A 13 4.46 -25.08 -29.76
C THR A 13 5.35 -24.97 -28.51
N PRO A 14 6.56 -25.57 -28.47
CA PRO A 14 7.50 -25.35 -27.36
C PRO A 14 7.94 -23.89 -27.35
N GLY A 15 7.41 -23.09 -26.43
CA GLY A 15 7.63 -21.64 -26.34
C GLY A 15 6.35 -20.79 -26.35
N ALA A 16 5.17 -21.38 -26.58
CA ALA A 16 3.91 -20.69 -26.34
C ALA A 16 3.60 -20.73 -24.84
N GLU A 17 3.58 -19.57 -24.18
CA GLU A 17 3.01 -19.44 -22.84
C GLU A 17 1.61 -20.08 -22.83
N SER A 18 1.33 -20.92 -21.84
CA SER A 18 -0.01 -21.49 -21.65
C SER A 18 -1.06 -20.37 -21.74
N PRO A 19 -2.22 -20.59 -22.40
CA PRO A 19 -3.30 -19.58 -22.46
C PRO A 19 -3.68 -19.01 -21.08
N LEU A 20 -3.53 -19.82 -20.02
CA LEU A 20 -3.70 -19.36 -18.64
C LEU A 20 -2.64 -18.34 -18.22
N ASN A 21 -1.36 -18.59 -18.51
CA ASN A 21 -0.27 -17.68 -18.17
C ASN A 21 -0.41 -16.35 -18.92
N PHE A 22 -0.77 -16.40 -20.20
CA PHE A 22 -1.05 -15.20 -20.98
C PHE A 22 -2.21 -14.38 -20.38
N ALA A 23 -3.30 -15.04 -19.99
CA ALA A 23 -4.44 -14.37 -19.36
C ALA A 23 -4.08 -13.75 -18.01
N LEU A 24 -3.27 -14.42 -17.19
CA LEU A 24 -2.77 -13.89 -15.92
C LEU A 24 -1.87 -12.66 -16.14
N ALA A 25 -0.90 -12.76 -17.05
CA ALA A 25 -0.01 -11.65 -17.38
C ALA A 25 -0.78 -10.42 -17.93
N GLN A 26 -1.81 -10.64 -18.75
CA GLN A 26 -2.65 -9.56 -19.25
C GLN A 26 -3.46 -8.91 -18.12
N ARG A 27 -4.00 -9.70 -17.19
CA ARG A 27 -4.71 -9.19 -16.01
C ARG A 27 -3.77 -8.34 -15.15
N ASP A 28 -2.56 -8.81 -14.88
CA ASP A 28 -1.59 -8.09 -14.04
C ASP A 28 -1.18 -6.76 -14.69
N ARG A 29 -0.91 -6.75 -16.00
CA ARG A 29 -0.64 -5.50 -16.74
C ARG A 29 -1.78 -4.50 -16.63
N ASN A 30 -3.03 -4.96 -16.77
CA ASN A 30 -4.20 -4.10 -16.63
C ASN A 30 -4.33 -3.55 -15.21
N THR A 31 -4.04 -4.37 -14.18
CA THR A 31 -4.03 -3.95 -12.78
C THR A 31 -2.98 -2.86 -12.53
N VAL A 32 -1.75 -3.05 -13.02
CA VAL A 32 -0.68 -2.05 -12.88
C VAL A 32 -1.06 -0.73 -13.56
N ALA A 33 -1.60 -0.77 -14.77
CA ALA A 33 -2.04 0.41 -15.49
C ALA A 33 -3.15 1.16 -14.73
N MET A 34 -4.15 0.43 -14.25
CA MET A 34 -5.25 1.00 -13.47
C MET A 34 -4.77 1.69 -12.18
N VAL A 35 -3.88 1.05 -11.41
CA VAL A 35 -3.36 1.64 -10.17
C VAL A 35 -2.55 2.90 -10.49
N ARG A 36 -1.72 2.85 -11.53
CA ARG A 36 -0.93 4.01 -11.98
C ARG A 36 -1.82 5.19 -12.35
N ASP A 37 -2.87 4.95 -13.14
CA ASP A 37 -3.79 6.01 -13.54
C ASP A 37 -4.53 6.58 -12.33
N ALA A 38 -4.97 5.74 -11.40
CA ALA A 38 -5.64 6.22 -10.20
C ALA A 38 -4.74 7.11 -9.32
N LEU A 39 -3.46 6.75 -9.16
CA LEU A 39 -2.49 7.61 -8.44
C LEU A 39 -2.23 8.92 -9.19
N LEU A 40 -2.07 8.87 -10.52
CA LEU A 40 -1.85 10.05 -11.36
C LEU A 40 -3.00 11.05 -11.27
N HIS A 41 -4.24 10.56 -11.28
CA HIS A 41 -5.45 11.36 -11.22
C HIS A 41 -5.94 11.63 -9.78
N LYS A 42 -5.14 11.26 -8.75
CA LYS A 42 -5.50 11.40 -7.32
C LYS A 42 -6.85 10.77 -6.96
N GLN A 43 -7.19 9.66 -7.61
CA GLN A 43 -8.38 8.84 -7.34
C GLN A 43 -8.11 7.92 -6.15
N THR A 44 -7.86 8.57 -5.02
CA THR A 44 -7.32 7.95 -3.81
C THR A 44 -8.00 8.53 -2.60
N LEU A 45 -8.38 7.69 -1.63
CA LEU A 45 -8.89 8.12 -0.33
C LEU A 45 -8.21 7.35 0.81
N LEU A 46 -8.21 7.94 2.00
CA LEU A 46 -7.69 7.33 3.21
C LEU A 46 -8.88 7.08 4.15
N ALA A 47 -9.29 5.82 4.28
CA ALA A 47 -10.40 5.41 5.13
C ALA A 47 -9.91 5.15 6.55
N TYR A 48 -10.64 5.58 7.58
CA TYR A 48 -10.16 5.52 8.97
C TYR A 48 -10.91 4.44 9.73
N GLN A 49 -10.17 3.46 10.23
CA GLN A 49 -10.72 2.40 11.07
C GLN A 49 -10.37 2.67 12.53
N PRO A 50 -11.35 2.81 13.44
CA PRO A 50 -11.05 3.10 14.84
C PRO A 50 -10.47 1.86 15.54
N ILE A 51 -9.35 2.05 16.25
CA ILE A 51 -8.78 1.05 17.16
C ILE A 51 -9.21 1.43 18.58
N MET A 52 -9.96 0.56 19.25
CA MET A 52 -10.60 0.85 20.54
C MET A 52 -9.72 0.43 21.72
N ARG A 53 -9.78 1.17 22.83
CA ARG A 53 -9.09 0.76 24.07
C ARG A 53 -9.79 -0.44 24.69
N ALA A 54 -9.07 -1.55 24.91
CA ALA A 54 -9.62 -2.73 25.58
C ALA A 54 -10.18 -2.44 26.99
N SER A 55 -9.53 -1.53 27.73
CA SER A 55 -9.99 -1.12 29.06
C SER A 55 -11.25 -0.25 29.05
N ASN A 56 -11.60 0.34 27.90
CA ASN A 56 -12.78 1.19 27.73
C ASN A 56 -13.18 1.25 26.24
N HIS A 57 -14.12 0.40 25.84
CA HIS A 57 -14.61 0.32 24.47
C HIS A 57 -15.37 1.57 23.98
N GLY A 58 -15.65 2.55 24.84
CA GLY A 58 -16.18 3.86 24.45
C GLY A 58 -15.12 4.88 24.04
N LYS A 59 -13.83 4.54 24.15
CA LYS A 59 -12.71 5.43 23.81
C LYS A 59 -11.84 4.85 22.71
N VAL A 60 -11.69 5.60 21.64
CA VAL A 60 -10.73 5.33 20.56
C VAL A 60 -9.32 5.54 21.10
N ALA A 61 -8.41 4.60 20.82
CA ALA A 61 -6.99 4.71 21.12
C ALA A 61 -6.25 5.49 20.01
N PHE A 62 -6.50 5.12 18.76
CA PHE A 62 -6.03 5.77 17.54
C PHE A 62 -6.88 5.25 16.36
N TYR A 63 -6.67 5.81 15.18
CA TYR A 63 -7.26 5.32 13.94
C TYR A 63 -6.20 4.68 13.06
N GLU A 64 -6.55 3.60 12.37
CA GLU A 64 -5.76 3.05 11.28
C GLU A 64 -6.19 3.69 9.96
N GLY A 65 -5.22 4.32 9.28
CA GLY A 65 -5.37 4.91 7.96
C GLY A 65 -5.18 3.86 6.88
N LEU A 66 -6.29 3.48 6.24
CA LEU A 66 -6.32 2.45 5.22
C LEU A 66 -6.49 3.06 3.82
N MET A 67 -5.45 2.90 3.00
CA MET A 67 -5.43 3.43 1.65
C MET A 67 -6.50 2.75 0.77
N ARG A 68 -7.17 3.53 -0.06
CA ARG A 68 -8.20 3.09 -1.01
C ARG A 68 -7.96 3.71 -2.37
N ILE A 69 -7.94 2.86 -3.38
CA ILE A 69 -7.86 3.27 -4.78
C ILE A 69 -9.27 3.24 -5.36
N ILE A 70 -9.60 4.25 -6.14
CA ILE A 70 -10.91 4.43 -6.77
C ILE A 70 -10.72 4.29 -8.27
N ASP A 71 -11.58 3.51 -8.92
CA ASP A 71 -11.61 3.44 -10.39
C ASP A 71 -12.31 4.67 -11.01
N GLU A 72 -12.28 4.75 -12.34
CA GLU A 72 -12.94 5.82 -13.11
C GLU A 72 -14.45 5.89 -12.88
N THR A 73 -15.07 4.79 -12.44
CA THR A 73 -16.50 4.73 -12.15
C THR A 73 -16.85 5.19 -10.73
N GLY A 74 -15.84 5.55 -9.92
CA GLY A 74 -16.00 5.96 -8.53
C GLY A 74 -16.06 4.80 -7.54
N ARG A 75 -15.76 3.56 -7.97
CA ARG A 75 -15.80 2.40 -7.09
C ARG A 75 -14.46 2.18 -6.40
N VAL A 76 -14.52 1.81 -5.13
CA VAL A 76 -13.34 1.40 -4.37
C VAL A 76 -12.88 0.03 -4.85
N ILE A 77 -11.62 -0.03 -5.25
CA ILE A 77 -10.96 -1.26 -5.67
C ILE A 77 -10.38 -1.94 -4.42
N PRO A 78 -10.73 -3.21 -4.14
CA PRO A 78 -10.19 -3.92 -2.99
C PRO A 78 -8.66 -4.05 -3.05
N ALA A 79 -7.98 -3.75 -1.95
CA ALA A 79 -6.52 -3.85 -1.85
C ALA A 79 -5.99 -5.25 -2.25
N ARG A 80 -6.69 -6.31 -1.84
CA ARG A 80 -6.33 -7.70 -2.20
C ARG A 80 -6.28 -7.97 -3.71
N ASP A 81 -6.97 -7.16 -4.52
CA ASP A 81 -7.06 -7.38 -5.97
C ASP A 81 -5.89 -6.72 -6.72
N PHE A 82 -5.19 -5.76 -6.10
CA PHE A 82 -4.08 -5.06 -6.73
C PHE A 82 -2.75 -5.10 -5.95
N MET A 83 -2.77 -5.15 -4.62
CA MET A 83 -1.56 -5.12 -3.79
C MET A 83 -0.55 -6.23 -4.16
N PRO A 84 -0.95 -7.51 -4.32
CA PRO A 84 0.00 -8.56 -4.70
C PRO A 84 0.69 -8.34 -6.04
N VAL A 85 0.09 -7.53 -6.92
CA VAL A 85 0.64 -7.21 -8.26
C VAL A 85 1.61 -6.03 -8.18
N VAL A 86 1.39 -5.08 -7.28
CA VAL A 86 2.10 -3.78 -7.29
C VAL A 86 3.05 -3.57 -6.11
N GLU A 87 2.96 -4.37 -5.04
CA GLU A 87 3.70 -4.15 -3.79
C GLU A 87 5.23 -4.22 -3.92
N ASP A 88 5.72 -5.06 -4.83
CA ASP A 88 7.15 -5.21 -5.12
C ASP A 88 7.63 -4.23 -6.21
N MET A 89 6.73 -3.43 -6.78
CA MET A 89 7.04 -2.44 -7.81
C MET A 89 7.27 -1.04 -7.19
N GLU A 90 7.76 -0.10 -8.00
CA GLU A 90 7.78 1.33 -7.62
C GLU A 90 6.40 1.85 -7.25
N LEU A 91 5.35 1.31 -7.89
CA LEU A 91 3.98 1.69 -7.67
C LEU A 91 3.50 1.44 -6.23
N GLY A 92 3.94 0.35 -5.58
CA GLY A 92 3.71 0.12 -4.15
C GLY A 92 4.30 1.23 -3.27
N ARG A 93 5.51 1.69 -3.58
CA ARG A 93 6.15 2.80 -2.87
C ARG A 93 5.48 4.15 -3.15
N GLU A 94 4.92 4.35 -4.35
CA GLU A 94 4.09 5.52 -4.66
C GLU A 94 2.78 5.52 -3.86
N ILE A 95 2.15 4.35 -3.64
CA ILE A 95 0.99 4.20 -2.75
C ILE A 95 1.37 4.59 -1.33
N ASP A 96 2.49 4.10 -0.79
CA ASP A 96 2.99 4.47 0.54
C ASP A 96 3.20 5.99 0.67
N VAL A 97 3.74 6.63 -0.37
CA VAL A 97 3.91 8.10 -0.42
C VAL A 97 2.57 8.81 -0.36
N GLN A 98 1.56 8.36 -1.11
CA GLN A 98 0.24 8.99 -1.09
C GLN A 98 -0.44 8.78 0.27
N ALA A 99 -0.40 7.57 0.83
CA ALA A 99 -0.94 7.28 2.16
C ALA A 99 -0.32 8.20 3.22
N LEU A 100 1.02 8.34 3.22
CA LEU A 100 1.73 9.24 4.12
C LEU A 100 1.31 10.71 3.94
N ARG A 101 1.23 11.19 2.69
CA ARG A 101 0.80 12.59 2.42
C ARG A 101 -0.60 12.86 2.96
N MET A 102 -1.54 11.95 2.73
CA MET A 102 -2.92 12.08 3.19
C MET A 102 -3.00 12.02 4.72
N GLY A 103 -2.28 11.08 5.34
CA GLY A 103 -2.22 10.93 6.79
C GLY A 103 -1.64 12.17 7.49
N LEU A 104 -0.49 12.67 7.01
CA LEU A 104 0.13 13.88 7.54
C LEU A 104 -0.74 15.12 7.33
N ASN A 105 -1.46 15.22 6.22
CA ASN A 105 -2.40 16.32 6.03
C ASN A 105 -3.55 16.26 7.04
N ALA A 106 -4.09 15.07 7.29
CA ALA A 106 -5.16 14.89 8.26
C ALA A 106 -4.71 15.16 9.71
N LEU A 107 -3.50 14.72 10.09
CA LEU A 107 -2.92 15.00 11.40
C LEU A 107 -2.72 16.51 11.63
N ARG A 108 -2.36 17.27 10.59
CA ARG A 108 -2.28 18.74 10.66
C ARG A 108 -3.65 19.39 10.82
N GLN A 109 -4.64 18.92 10.07
CA GLN A 109 -6.00 19.47 10.13
C GLN A 109 -6.74 19.11 11.42
N ASN A 110 -6.31 18.05 12.12
CA ASN A 110 -6.97 17.52 13.30
C ASN A 110 -5.95 17.30 14.43
N PRO A 111 -5.69 18.31 15.28
CA PRO A 111 -4.72 18.21 16.38
C PRO A 111 -5.01 17.08 17.39
N GLY A 112 -6.28 16.69 17.56
CA GLY A 112 -6.68 15.58 18.43
C GLY A 112 -6.62 14.19 17.80
N LEU A 113 -6.26 14.09 16.51
CA LEU A 113 -6.15 12.82 15.81
C LEU A 113 -4.80 12.15 16.11
N ARG A 114 -4.87 10.85 16.45
CA ARG A 114 -3.74 9.91 16.43
C ARG A 114 -4.01 8.88 15.34
N LEU A 115 -3.07 8.69 14.43
CA LEU A 115 -3.28 7.98 13.17
C LEU A 115 -2.10 7.06 12.87
N SER A 116 -2.38 5.79 12.58
CA SER A 116 -1.41 4.89 11.99
C SER A 116 -1.50 4.89 10.47
N ILE A 117 -0.35 4.78 9.81
CA ILE A 117 -0.22 4.69 8.36
C ILE A 117 0.63 3.46 8.04
N ASN A 118 0.06 2.58 7.23
CA ASN A 118 0.76 1.42 6.69
C ASN A 118 1.84 1.86 5.70
N MET A 119 3.01 1.23 5.76
CA MET A 119 4.08 1.37 4.77
C MET A 119 4.85 0.07 4.59
N SER A 120 5.44 -0.13 3.41
CA SER A 120 6.41 -1.20 3.19
C SER A 120 7.81 -0.81 3.69
N ALA A 121 8.58 -1.78 4.17
CA ALA A 121 10.00 -1.58 4.48
C ALA A 121 10.82 -1.20 3.24
N ARG A 122 10.35 -1.54 2.03
CA ARG A 122 10.92 -1.09 0.75
C ARG A 122 10.84 0.43 0.53
N SER A 123 9.94 1.11 1.25
CA SER A 123 9.87 2.57 1.23
C SER A 123 10.94 3.22 2.12
N ILE A 124 11.61 2.44 3.00
CA ILE A 124 12.80 2.90 3.72
C ILE A 124 13.90 3.17 2.69
N GLY A 125 14.42 4.40 2.68
CA GLY A 125 15.39 4.87 1.68
C GLY A 125 14.75 5.39 0.38
N TYR A 126 13.44 5.24 0.19
CA TYR A 126 12.77 5.83 -0.97
C TYR A 126 12.72 7.36 -0.84
N LYS A 127 13.48 8.05 -1.70
CA LYS A 127 13.75 9.49 -1.59
C LYS A 127 12.50 10.34 -1.38
N THR A 128 11.46 10.11 -2.20
CA THR A 128 10.21 10.89 -2.12
C THR A 128 9.50 10.69 -0.79
N TRP A 129 9.44 9.46 -0.30
CA TRP A 129 8.78 9.13 0.97
C TRP A 129 9.51 9.80 2.15
N ASN A 130 10.83 9.63 2.22
CA ASN A 130 11.67 10.25 3.24
C ASN A 130 11.57 11.79 3.23
N GLN A 131 11.54 12.40 2.05
CA GLN A 131 11.38 13.84 1.93
C GLN A 131 10.03 14.33 2.47
N VAL A 132 8.94 13.58 2.22
CA VAL A 132 7.61 13.90 2.73
C VAL A 132 7.59 13.84 4.26
N LEU A 133 8.07 12.74 4.85
CA LEU A 133 8.08 12.55 6.29
C LEU A 133 8.93 13.62 6.99
N ARG A 134 10.21 13.72 6.61
CA ARG A 134 11.16 14.63 7.27
C ARG A 134 10.75 16.09 7.12
N ARG A 135 10.17 16.48 5.97
CA ARG A 135 9.64 17.83 5.80
C ARG A 135 8.48 18.09 6.77
N ALA A 136 7.61 17.11 6.97
CA ALA A 136 6.49 17.27 7.88
C ALA A 136 6.92 17.37 9.34
N LEU A 137 7.79 16.47 9.80
CA LEU A 137 8.30 16.48 11.17
C LEU A 137 9.09 17.76 11.49
N ARG A 138 9.83 18.33 10.52
CA ARG A 138 10.50 19.64 10.71
C ARG A 138 9.55 20.83 10.75
N GLN A 139 8.36 20.72 10.17
CA GLN A 139 7.40 21.84 10.10
C GLN A 139 6.47 21.87 11.32
N ASP A 140 6.26 20.72 11.95
CA ASP A 140 5.41 20.56 13.11
C ASP A 140 5.93 19.37 13.93
N GLU A 141 6.64 19.70 15.02
CA GLU A 141 7.26 18.72 15.91
C GLU A 141 6.22 17.86 16.64
N THR A 142 4.96 18.32 16.74
CA THR A 142 3.86 17.59 17.40
C THR A 142 3.22 16.52 16.52
N LEU A 143 3.59 16.45 15.22
CA LEU A 143 3.06 15.44 14.33
C LEU A 143 3.56 14.04 14.67
N GLY A 144 4.83 13.93 15.08
CA GLY A 144 5.45 12.63 15.30
C GLY A 144 4.76 11.86 16.42
N GLU A 145 4.51 12.50 17.57
CA GLU A 145 3.81 11.92 18.73
C GLU A 145 2.42 11.32 18.41
N ARG A 146 1.81 11.75 17.30
CA ARG A 146 0.46 11.35 16.87
C ARG A 146 0.46 10.48 15.62
N LEU A 147 1.60 10.34 14.95
CA LEU A 147 1.79 9.46 13.82
C LEU A 147 2.27 8.11 14.33
N ILE A 148 1.70 7.03 13.80
CA ILE A 148 2.21 5.67 13.99
C ILE A 148 2.54 5.14 12.61
N LEU A 149 3.71 4.52 12.44
CA LEU A 149 4.05 3.83 11.20
C LEU A 149 3.90 2.32 11.42
N GLU A 150 3.12 1.68 10.55
CA GLU A 150 2.91 0.24 10.58
C GLU A 150 3.65 -0.42 9.42
N ILE A 151 4.52 -1.37 9.76
CA ILE A 151 5.26 -2.19 8.81
C ILE A 151 4.88 -3.64 9.08
N THR A 152 4.44 -4.36 8.05
CA THR A 152 4.14 -5.79 8.20
C THR A 152 5.41 -6.58 8.50
N GLU A 153 5.30 -7.63 9.31
CA GLU A 153 6.43 -8.51 9.65
C GLU A 153 7.15 -9.01 8.39
N SER A 154 6.39 -9.52 7.41
CA SER A 154 6.95 -10.00 6.14
C SER A 154 7.76 -8.93 5.40
N SER A 155 7.34 -7.66 5.46
CA SER A 155 8.10 -6.56 4.85
C SER A 155 9.34 -6.23 5.67
N ALA A 156 9.22 -6.17 6.99
CA ALA A 156 10.33 -5.87 7.89
C ALA A 156 11.46 -6.91 7.80
N MET A 157 11.11 -8.19 7.70
CA MET A 157 12.07 -9.30 7.64
C MET A 157 12.92 -9.32 6.35
N LEU A 158 12.55 -8.55 5.32
CA LEU A 158 13.38 -8.40 4.12
C LEU A 158 14.63 -7.56 4.36
N VAL A 159 14.55 -6.60 5.29
CA VAL A 159 15.59 -5.60 5.56
C VAL A 159 15.62 -5.20 7.05
N PRO A 160 15.80 -6.16 7.98
CA PRO A 160 15.61 -5.94 9.42
C PRO A 160 16.55 -4.88 10.01
N GLU A 161 17.80 -4.83 9.55
CA GLU A 161 18.77 -3.81 9.98
C GLU A 161 18.32 -2.40 9.55
N LEU A 162 17.85 -2.25 8.31
CA LEU A 162 17.33 -0.95 7.83
C LEU A 162 16.08 -0.52 8.58
N VAL A 163 15.22 -1.46 9.00
CA VAL A 163 14.05 -1.16 9.82
C VAL A 163 14.47 -0.69 11.20
N SER A 164 15.46 -1.34 11.81
CA SER A 164 15.97 -0.98 13.14
C SER A 164 16.59 0.43 13.12
N ASP A 165 17.48 0.70 12.17
CA ASP A 165 18.08 2.03 11.98
C ASP A 165 17.00 3.11 11.75
N PHE A 166 15.97 2.76 10.98
CA PHE A 166 14.86 3.66 10.70
C PHE A 166 14.00 3.96 11.94
N MET A 167 13.78 2.97 12.81
CA MET A 167 13.09 3.17 14.08
C MET A 167 13.91 4.07 15.02
N ASP A 168 15.21 3.82 15.13
CA ASP A 168 16.12 4.64 15.95
C ASP A 168 16.17 6.10 15.45
N GLU A 169 16.08 6.32 14.14
CA GLU A 169 16.01 7.67 13.56
C GLU A 169 14.71 8.40 13.93
N LEU A 170 13.58 7.70 13.99
CA LEU A 170 12.26 8.31 14.13
C LEU A 170 11.78 8.43 15.58
N GLN A 171 12.26 7.57 16.49
CA GLN A 171 11.87 7.59 17.89
C GLN A 171 12.12 8.94 18.58
N PRO A 172 13.23 9.68 18.32
CA PRO A 172 13.43 11.03 18.88
C PRO A 172 12.39 12.06 18.41
N HIS A 173 11.68 11.78 17.32
CA HIS A 173 10.58 12.62 16.82
C HIS A 173 9.20 12.21 17.38
N GLY A 174 9.13 11.15 18.20
CA GLY A 174 7.89 10.67 18.83
C GLY A 174 7.02 9.77 17.96
N VAL A 175 7.50 9.40 16.76
CA VAL A 175 6.83 8.45 15.84
C VAL A 175 6.96 7.02 16.36
#